data_AF-A0A8B8USA5-F1
#
_entry.id   AF-A0A8B8USA5-F1
#
_cell.length_a   1.000
_cell.length_b   1.000
_cell.length_c   1.000
_cell.angle_alpha   90.00
_cell.angle_beta   90.00
_cell.angle_gamma   90.00
#
_symmetry.space_group_name_H-M   'P 1'
#
loop_
_entity.id
_entity.type
_entity.pdbx_description
1 polymer ?
#
loop_
_entity_poly.entity_id
_entity_poly.type
_entity_poly.pdbx_seq_one_letter_code
_entity_poly.pdbx_strand_id
1 'polypeptide(L)' 'MAYTSHLSSKTGLHFGRLSLRSLTAYAPNLMLWGGASMLGLFVFTEGWPKFQDTLYKKIPLLGSTLEDHTPPEDKPN' A
#
# COMPACT_ATOMS: atom_id res chain seq x y z
N MET A 1 -4.09 52.58 19.89
CA MET A 1 -4.56 51.70 18.80
C MET A 1 -3.42 51.57 17.80
N ALA A 2 -2.86 50.38 17.60
CA ALA A 2 -1.77 50.16 16.66
C ALA A 2 -2.35 49.60 15.35
N TYR A 3 -2.14 50.30 14.24
CA TYR A 3 -2.61 49.92 12.92
C TYR A 3 -1.51 49.13 12.20
N THR A 4 -1.83 47.94 11.71
CA THR A 4 -0.88 47.12 10.93
C THR A 4 -0.81 47.64 9.50
N SER A 5 0.32 48.24 9.12
CA SER A 5 0.51 48.96 7.86
C SER A 5 1.01 48.10 6.69
N HIS A 6 1.41 46.86 6.92
CA HIS A 6 1.96 46.00 5.87
C HIS A 6 1.52 44.55 6.01
N LEU A 7 1.31 43.89 4.87
CA LEU A 7 1.00 42.47 4.80
C LEU A 7 2.30 41.67 4.76
N SER A 8 2.66 41.02 5.87
CA SER A 8 3.76 40.06 5.89
C SER A 8 3.27 38.74 5.30
N SER A 9 3.70 38.41 4.08
CA SER A 9 3.40 37.14 3.43
C SER A 9 4.69 36.42 3.04
N LYS A 10 4.65 35.08 3.07
CA LYS A 10 5.76 34.22 2.63
C LYS A 10 5.26 33.29 1.54
N THR A 11 6.00 33.21 0.43
CA THR A 11 5.71 32.25 -0.63
C THR A 11 6.01 30.84 -0.11
N GLY A 12 4.99 29.99 -0.05
CA GLY A 12 5.15 28.59 0.34
C GLY A 12 5.94 27.79 -0.70
N LEU A 13 6.55 26.69 -0.25
CA LEU A 13 7.33 25.80 -1.11
C LEU A 13 6.38 25.09 -2.10
N HIS A 14 6.55 25.41 -3.38
CA HIS A 14 5.77 24.86 -4.48
C HIS A 14 6.66 24.68 -5.71
N PHE A 15 6.34 23.68 -6.52
CA PHE A 15 6.97 23.39 -7.81
C PHE A 15 5.88 23.36 -8.89
N GLY A 16 5.73 24.49 -9.59
CA GLY A 16 4.64 24.68 -10.55
C GLY A 16 3.26 24.51 -9.89
N ARG A 17 2.49 23.50 -10.32
CA ARG A 17 1.14 23.19 -9.78
C ARG A 17 1.18 22.30 -8.52
N LEU A 18 2.34 21.75 -8.15
CA LEU A 18 2.51 20.91 -6.97
C LEU A 18 2.98 21.76 -5.79
N SER A 19 2.16 21.91 -4.76
CA SER A 19 2.55 22.55 -3.49
C SER A 19 2.76 21.49 -2.40
N LEU A 20 3.61 21.79 -1.41
CA LEU A 20 3.73 20.90 -0.23
C LEU A 20 2.39 20.72 0.48
N ARG A 21 1.53 21.75 0.49
CA ARG A 21 0.20 21.68 1.08
C ARG A 21 -0.73 20.72 0.35
N SER A 22 -0.68 20.70 -0.99
CA SER A 22 -1.42 19.69 -1.77
C SER A 22 -0.86 18.29 -1.54
N LEU A 23 0.47 18.14 -1.45
CA LEU A 23 1.09 16.83 -1.24
C LEU A 23 0.66 16.23 0.10
N THR A 24 0.70 17.01 1.18
CA THR A 24 0.27 16.53 2.51
C THR A 24 -1.24 16.30 2.58
N ALA A 25 -2.05 17.10 1.86
CA ALA A 25 -3.49 16.88 1.78
C ALA A 25 -3.84 15.57 1.02
N TYR A 26 -3.10 15.22 -0.03
CA TYR A 26 -3.34 14.00 -0.81
C TYR A 26 -2.60 12.77 -0.29
N ALA A 27 -1.59 12.94 0.58
CA ALA A 27 -0.78 11.84 1.09
C ALA A 27 -1.61 10.70 1.72
N PRO A 28 -2.63 10.95 2.57
CA PRO A 28 -3.43 9.87 3.14
C PRO A 28 -4.22 9.10 2.07
N ASN A 29 -4.78 9.82 1.10
CA ASN A 29 -5.52 9.20 0.00
C ASN A 29 -4.61 8.36 -0.90
N LEU A 30 -3.41 8.86 -1.22
CA LEU A 30 -2.42 8.11 -1.97
C LEU A 30 -1.93 6.87 -1.23
N MET A 31 -1.81 6.91 0.09
CA MET A 31 -1.52 5.74 0.91
C MET A 31 -2.64 4.69 0.82
N LEU A 32 -3.90 5.12 0.86
CA LEU A 32 -5.05 4.21 0.67
C LEU A 32 -5.05 3.59 -0.73
N TRP A 33 -4.78 4.37 -1.78
CA TRP A 33 -4.66 3.86 -3.14
C TRP A 33 -3.48 2.90 -3.31
N GLY A 34 -2.33 3.21 -2.68
CA GLY A 34 -1.18 2.33 -2.63
C GLY A 34 -1.53 0.99 -1.97
N GLY A 35 -2.16 1.03 -0.80
CA GLY A 35 -2.65 -0.16 -0.11
C GLY A 35 -3.66 -0.95 -0.93
N ALA A 36 -4.65 -0.29 -1.54
CA ALA A 36 -5.65 -0.93 -2.39
C ALA A 36 -5.02 -1.60 -3.62
N SER A 37 -4.07 -0.94 -4.27
CA SER A 37 -3.34 -1.53 -5.40
C SER A 37 -2.49 -2.75 -4.97
N MET A 38 -1.90 -2.71 -3.77
CA MET A 38 -1.12 -3.81 -3.22
C MET A 38 -2.01 -5.00 -2.84
N LEU A 39 -3.18 -4.76 -2.28
CA LEU A 39 -4.19 -5.80 -2.06
C LEU A 39 -4.67 -6.40 -3.40
N GLY A 40 -4.87 -5.57 -4.42
CA GLY A 40 -5.16 -6.04 -5.77
C GLY A 40 -4.04 -6.93 -6.33
N LEU A 41 -2.78 -6.54 -6.17
CA LEU A 41 -1.64 -7.38 -6.54
C LEU A 41 -1.63 -8.70 -5.79
N PHE A 42 -1.99 -8.70 -4.51
CA PHE A 42 -2.06 -9.94 -3.75
C PHE A 42 -3.09 -10.89 -4.36
N VAL A 43 -4.29 -10.41 -4.69
CA VAL A 43 -5.32 -11.19 -5.39
C VAL A 43 -4.80 -11.78 -6.71
N PHE A 44 -4.15 -10.97 -7.55
CA PHE A 44 -3.61 -11.46 -8.83
C PHE A 44 -2.44 -12.44 -8.68
N THR A 45 -1.72 -12.41 -7.55
CA THR A 45 -0.55 -13.27 -7.30
C THR A 45 -0.84 -14.42 -6.35
N GLU A 46 -2.11 -14.65 -5.97
CA GLU A 46 -2.52 -15.75 -5.09
C GLU A 46 -2.06 -17.12 -5.61
N GLY A 47 -2.03 -17.33 -6.93
CA GLY A 47 -1.59 -18.60 -7.54
C GLY A 47 -0.07 -18.79 -7.65
N TRP A 48 0.73 -17.79 -7.26
CA TRP A 48 2.18 -17.87 -7.41
C TRP A 48 2.82 -18.59 -6.21
N PRO A 49 3.48 -19.74 -6.40
CA PRO A 49 3.92 -20.60 -5.29
C PRO A 49 4.87 -19.90 -4.31
N LYS A 50 5.80 -19.08 -4.84
CA LYS A 50 6.74 -18.30 -4.00
C LYS A 50 6.05 -17.27 -3.11
N PHE A 51 4.95 -16.65 -3.56
CA PHE A 51 4.19 -15.68 -2.77
C PHE A 51 3.27 -16.37 -1.76
N GLN A 52 2.74 -17.54 -2.10
CA GLN A 52 2.02 -18.40 -1.15
C GLN A 52 2.90 -18.77 0.06
N ASP A 53 4.12 -19.26 -0.18
CA ASP A 53 5.02 -19.68 0.90
C ASP A 53 5.52 -18.52 1.77
N THR A 54 5.71 -17.34 1.17
CA THR A 54 6.31 -16.19 1.86
C THR A 54 5.29 -15.32 2.57
N LEU A 55 4.10 -15.13 1.98
CA LEU A 55 3.09 -14.18 2.46
C LEU A 55 1.78 -14.87 2.86
N TYR A 56 1.17 -15.65 1.97
CA TYR A 56 -0.22 -16.09 2.17
C TYR A 56 -0.39 -17.23 3.19
N LYS A 57 0.56 -18.16 3.27
CA LYS A 57 0.53 -19.27 4.26
C LYS A 57 0.73 -18.81 5.71
N LYS A 58 1.21 -17.58 5.92
CA LYS A 58 1.37 -17.00 7.27
C LYS A 58 0.07 -16.40 7.83
N ILE A 59 -1.00 -16.34 7.03
CA ILE A 59 -2.28 -15.81 7.46
C ILE A 59 -2.99 -16.88 8.31
N PRO A 60 -3.27 -16.64 9.62
CA PRO A 60 -3.69 -17.66 10.58
C PRO A 60 -4.97 -18.44 10.23
N LEU A 61 -5.80 -17.92 9.34
CA LEU A 61 -7.08 -18.52 8.94
C LEU A 61 -7.09 -19.07 7.51
N LEU A 62 -6.26 -18.51 6.62
CA LEU A 62 -6.27 -18.85 5.18
C LEU A 62 -5.09 -19.73 4.78
N GLY A 63 -4.01 -19.75 5.57
CA GLY A 63 -2.77 -20.43 5.20
C GLY A 63 -2.89 -21.95 5.09
N SER A 64 -3.65 -22.59 5.99
CA SER A 64 -3.82 -24.06 5.99
C SER A 64 -4.61 -24.58 4.78
N THR A 65 -5.42 -23.73 4.15
CA THR A 65 -6.20 -24.07 2.95
C THR A 65 -5.38 -24.07 1.66
N LEU A 66 -4.25 -23.37 1.67
CA LEU A 66 -3.33 -23.23 0.54
C LEU A 66 -2.18 -24.25 0.58
N GLU A 67 -2.08 -25.03 1.65
CA GLU A 67 -1.10 -26.10 1.78
C GLU A 67 -1.65 -27.39 1.19
N ASP A 68 -0.87 -27.98 0.29
CA ASP A 68 -1.16 -29.27 -0.28
C ASP A 68 -0.77 -30.37 0.73
N HIS A 69 -1.78 -30.97 1.36
CA HIS A 69 -1.63 -32.06 2.33
C HIS A 69 -1.54 -33.45 1.67
N THR A 70 -1.44 -33.53 0.33
CA THR A 70 -1.31 -34.82 -0.33
C THR A 70 -0.01 -35.52 0.10
N PRO A 71 -0.10 -36.79 0.53
CA PRO A 71 1.06 -37.53 0.98
C PRO A 71 2.06 -37.68 -0.17
N PRO A 72 3.37 -37.64 0.11
CA PRO A 72 4.41 -37.72 -0.92
C PRO A 72 4.41 -39.07 -1.66
N GLU A 73 3.83 -40.11 -1.09
CA GLU A 73 3.69 -41.44 -1.69
C GLU A 73 2.67 -41.49 -2.86
N ASP A 74 1.70 -40.57 -2.88
CA ASP A 74 0.71 -40.46 -3.96
C ASP A 74 1.15 -39.46 -5.05
N LYS A 75 2.33 -38.85 -4.91
CA LYS A 75 2.89 -37.91 -5.90
C LYS A 75 3.74 -38.69 -6.91
N PRO A 76 3.39 -38.66 -8.21
CA PRO A 76 4.10 -39.43 -9.23
C PRO A 76 5.52 -38.91 -9.55
N ASN A 77 5.96 -37.81 -8.93
CA ASN A 77 7.25 -37.14 -9.19
C ASN A 77 7.79 -36.46 -7.93
#